data_AF-A0A1U8L3L4-F1
#
_entry.id   AF-A0A1U8L3L4-F1
#
_cell.length_a   1.000
_cell.length_b   1.000
_cell.length_c   1.000
_cell.angle_alpha   90.00
_cell.angle_beta   90.00
_cell.angle_gamma   90.00
#
_symmetry.space_group_name_H-M   'P 1'
#
loop_
_entity.id
_entity.type
_entity.pdbx_description
1 polymer ?
#
loop_
_entity_poly.entity_id
_entity_poly.type
_entity_poly.pdbx_seq_one_letter_code
_entity_poly.pdbx_strand_id
1 'polypeptide(L)'
;MLFIQLQILYSDIGDSELRNINDHKNELKTGLSSVISYQQSCLVGFEQDNNMKETMQKGIFGASEHTSNALTILTKLSDILSEFDIQLNITISHRLNFVEKNEYLSWFLAKDHHILARIDNSNLKQNVVVAKDGSDQFKTIGVALVATLKNSNIRHVIL
;
A
#
# COMPACT_ATOMS: atom_id res chain seq x y z
N MET A 1 -8.42 -12.90 -7.43
CA MET A 1 -8.04 -12.28 -6.15
C MET A 1 -8.39 -10.79 -6.11
N LEU A 2 -7.99 -9.98 -7.11
CA LEU A 2 -8.31 -8.54 -7.18
C LEU A 2 -9.80 -8.20 -7.34
N PHE A 3 -10.57 -8.96 -8.13
CA PHE A 3 -12.01 -8.72 -8.28
C PHE A 3 -12.77 -8.89 -6.96
N ILE A 4 -12.35 -9.87 -6.15
CA ILE A 4 -12.92 -10.13 -4.83
C ILE A 4 -12.57 -8.97 -3.88
N GLN A 5 -11.35 -8.45 -3.92
CA GLN A 5 -10.98 -7.27 -3.12
C GLN A 5 -11.76 -6.02 -3.52
N LEU A 6 -12.00 -5.82 -4.82
CA LEU A 6 -12.77 -4.69 -5.31
C LEU A 6 -14.26 -4.81 -4.92
N GLN A 7 -14.83 -6.03 -4.97
CA GLN A 7 -16.19 -6.29 -4.50
C GLN A 7 -16.32 -6.12 -2.99
N ILE A 8 -15.33 -6.56 -2.22
CA ILE A 8 -15.29 -6.36 -0.77
C ILE A 8 -15.23 -4.86 -0.46
N LEU A 9 -14.36 -4.10 -1.13
CA LEU A 9 -14.26 -2.65 -0.98
C LEU A 9 -15.59 -1.95 -1.30
N TYR A 10 -16.24 -2.35 -2.40
CA TYR A 10 -17.53 -1.78 -2.80
C TYR A 10 -18.65 -2.10 -1.79
N SER A 11 -18.67 -3.32 -1.27
CA SER A 11 -19.63 -3.75 -0.25
C SER A 11 -19.41 -3.05 1.10
N ASP A 12 -18.16 -2.84 1.50
CA ASP A 12 -17.77 -2.18 2.76
C ASP A 12 -18.11 -0.68 2.74
N ILE A 13 -18.12 -0.06 1.56
CA ILE A 13 -18.57 1.34 1.37
C ILE A 13 -20.11 1.45 1.42
N GLY A 14 -20.82 0.39 1.04
CA GLY A 14 -22.28 0.36 0.97
C GLY A 14 -22.97 -0.02 2.28
N ASP A 15 -22.26 -0.72 3.17
CA ASP A 15 -22.78 -1.15 4.48
C ASP A 15 -22.30 -0.21 5.60
N SER A 16 -23.22 0.14 6.47
CA SER A 16 -23.23 1.33 7.33
C SER A 16 -22.13 1.42 8.41
N GLU A 17 -22.04 2.63 8.99
CA GLU A 17 -21.33 3.07 10.22
C GLU A 17 -20.00 3.79 9.93
N LEU A 18 -19.94 5.06 10.34
CA LEU A 18 -18.87 6.04 10.08
C LEU A 18 -17.48 5.60 10.57
N ARG A 19 -16.86 4.64 9.88
CA ARG A 19 -15.41 4.61 9.73
C ARG A 19 -14.97 5.98 9.22
N ASN A 20 -13.87 6.48 9.79
CA ASN A 20 -13.34 7.80 9.49
C ASN A 20 -13.24 7.98 7.97
N ILE A 21 -13.82 9.04 7.43
CA ILE A 21 -13.77 9.35 5.98
C ILE A 21 -12.34 9.36 5.46
N ASN A 22 -11.36 9.71 6.30
CA ASN A 22 -9.96 9.62 5.93
C ASN A 22 -9.48 8.17 5.72
N ASP A 23 -9.96 7.21 6.50
CA ASP A 23 -9.60 5.80 6.36
C ASP A 23 -10.19 5.25 5.05
N HIS A 24 -11.47 5.51 4.78
CA HIS A 24 -12.09 5.16 3.49
C HIS A 24 -11.42 5.84 2.30
N LYS A 25 -11.05 7.12 2.44
CA LYS A 25 -10.30 7.87 1.43
C LYS A 25 -8.96 7.20 1.13
N ASN A 26 -8.24 6.77 2.17
CA ASN A 26 -6.94 6.12 2.02
C ASN A 26 -7.07 4.71 1.41
N GLU A 27 -8.10 3.95 1.80
CA GLU A 27 -8.40 2.63 1.24
C GLU A 27 -8.77 2.72 -0.24
N LEU A 28 -9.67 3.64 -0.60
CA LEU A 28 -10.03 3.94 -1.99
C LEU A 28 -8.82 4.39 -2.81
N LYS A 29 -7.97 5.26 -2.26
CA LYS A 29 -6.74 5.73 -2.92
C LYS A 29 -5.80 4.56 -3.20
N THR A 30 -5.64 3.67 -2.24
CA THR A 30 -4.80 2.47 -2.36
C THR A 30 -5.38 1.50 -3.39
N GLY A 31 -6.68 1.25 -3.33
CA GLY A 31 -7.40 0.39 -4.28
C GLY A 31 -7.28 0.88 -5.72
N LEU A 32 -7.59 2.16 -5.98
CA LEU A 32 -7.48 2.76 -7.31
C LEU A 32 -6.03 2.76 -7.83
N SER A 33 -5.05 3.01 -6.96
CA SER A 33 -3.63 2.93 -7.31
C SER A 33 -3.24 1.49 -7.71
N SER A 34 -3.76 0.49 -7.00
CA SER A 34 -3.56 -0.93 -7.35
C SER A 34 -4.22 -1.29 -8.69
N VAL A 35 -5.37 -0.70 -9.04
CA VAL A 35 -6.02 -0.91 -10.35
C VAL A 35 -5.12 -0.40 -11.48
N ILE A 36 -4.51 0.78 -11.33
CA ILE A 36 -3.56 1.31 -12.32
C ILE A 36 -2.35 0.39 -12.48
N SER A 37 -1.76 -0.09 -11.38
CA SER A 37 -0.63 -1.03 -11.44
C SER A 37 -1.00 -2.35 -12.13
N TYR A 38 -2.21 -2.85 -11.89
CA TYR A 38 -2.69 -4.06 -12.55
C TYR A 38 -2.93 -3.85 -14.05
N GLN A 39 -3.51 -2.72 -14.43
CA GLN A 39 -3.65 -2.32 -15.83
C GLN A 39 -2.28 -2.28 -16.53
N GLN A 40 -1.27 -1.66 -15.92
CA GLN A 40 0.09 -1.66 -16.47
C GLN A 40 0.69 -3.07 -16.60
N SER A 41 0.50 -3.91 -15.58
CA SER A 41 0.98 -5.29 -15.59
C SER A 41 0.27 -6.16 -16.63
N CYS A 42 -1.01 -5.86 -16.93
CA CYS A 42 -1.78 -6.55 -17.98
C CYS A 42 -1.13 -6.38 -19.36
N LEU A 43 -0.58 -5.19 -19.66
CA LEU A 43 0.09 -4.92 -20.94
C LEU A 43 1.38 -5.73 -21.13
N VAL A 44 2.06 -6.09 -20.03
CA VAL A 44 3.23 -6.98 -20.06
C VAL A 44 2.84 -8.37 -20.58
N GLY A 45 1.61 -8.82 -20.30
CA GLY A 45 1.10 -10.11 -20.78
C GLY A 45 0.93 -10.21 -22.29
N PHE A 46 0.90 -9.08 -23.00
CA PHE A 46 0.74 -9.01 -24.47
C PHE A 46 2.03 -8.61 -25.20
N GLU A 47 3.19 -8.68 -24.55
CA GLU A 47 4.46 -8.25 -25.17
C GLU A 47 4.80 -8.94 -26.50
N GLN A 48 4.32 -10.17 -26.71
CA GLN A 48 4.58 -10.95 -27.92
C GLN A 48 3.53 -10.77 -29.02
N ASP A 49 2.40 -10.12 -28.74
CA ASP A 49 1.34 -9.84 -29.72
C ASP A 49 1.09 -8.34 -29.82
N ASN A 50 1.76 -7.70 -30.79
CA ASN A 50 1.70 -6.24 -30.97
C ASN A 50 0.28 -5.73 -31.28
N ASN A 51 -0.56 -6.51 -31.97
CA ASN A 51 -1.87 -6.05 -32.41
C ASN A 51 -2.88 -6.09 -31.24
N MET A 52 -2.82 -7.14 -30.44
CA MET A 52 -3.57 -7.22 -29.18
C MET A 52 -3.03 -6.26 -28.13
N LYS A 53 -1.71 -6.05 -28.06
CA LYS A 53 -1.09 -5.05 -27.17
C LYS A 53 -1.59 -3.64 -27.46
N GLU A 54 -1.61 -3.21 -28.71
CA GLU A 54 -2.09 -1.86 -29.08
C GLU A 54 -3.58 -1.68 -28.73
N THR A 55 -4.40 -2.68 -29.04
CA THR A 55 -5.84 -2.67 -28.72
C THR A 55 -6.07 -2.60 -27.21
N MET A 56 -5.34 -3.42 -26.45
CA MET A 56 -5.41 -3.45 -24.99
C MET A 56 -4.91 -2.14 -24.37
N GLN A 57 -3.84 -1.56 -24.92
CA GLN A 57 -3.25 -0.29 -24.47
C GLN A 57 -4.23 0.87 -24.62
N LYS A 58 -4.99 0.94 -25.73
CA LYS A 58 -6.03 1.96 -25.91
C LYS A 58 -7.14 1.84 -24.85
N GLY A 59 -7.62 0.61 -24.60
CA GLY A 59 -8.66 0.38 -23.58
C GLY A 59 -8.17 0.70 -22.16
N ILE A 60 -6.95 0.27 -21.84
CA ILE A 60 -6.31 0.54 -20.54
C ILE A 60 -6.03 2.02 -20.33
N PHE A 61 -5.62 2.76 -21.37
CA PHE A 61 -5.38 4.19 -21.27
C PHE A 61 -6.67 4.94 -20.87
N GLY A 62 -7.80 4.64 -21.51
CA GLY A 62 -9.09 5.24 -21.13
C GLY A 62 -9.52 4.88 -19.70
N ALA A 63 -9.34 3.62 -19.29
CA ALA A 63 -9.63 3.20 -17.92
C ALA A 63 -8.69 3.85 -16.88
N SER A 64 -7.43 4.08 -17.24
CA SER A 64 -6.44 4.77 -16.42
C SER A 64 -6.80 6.25 -16.23
N GLU A 65 -7.23 6.93 -17.29
CA GLU A 65 -7.73 8.31 -17.25
C GLU A 65 -8.91 8.45 -16.26
N HIS A 66 -9.91 7.58 -16.36
CA HIS A 66 -11.04 7.59 -15.42
C HIS A 66 -10.61 7.33 -13.97
N THR A 67 -9.68 6.40 -13.78
CA THR A 67 -9.14 6.07 -12.45
C THR A 67 -8.34 7.24 -11.86
N SER A 68 -7.57 7.95 -12.71
CA SER A 68 -6.83 9.16 -12.34
C SER A 68 -7.75 10.32 -11.96
N ASN A 69 -8.83 10.51 -12.72
CA ASN A 69 -9.86 11.51 -12.41
C ASN A 69 -10.54 11.20 -11.08
N ALA A 70 -10.91 9.94 -10.84
CA ALA A 70 -11.48 9.51 -9.56
C ALA A 70 -10.49 9.74 -8.39
N LEU A 71 -9.20 9.45 -8.59
CA LEU A 71 -8.15 9.70 -7.59
C LEU A 71 -8.04 11.20 -7.25
N THR A 72 -8.16 12.06 -8.26
CA THR A 72 -8.11 13.52 -8.11
C THR A 72 -9.33 14.05 -7.34
N ILE A 73 -10.52 13.49 -7.60
CA ILE A 73 -11.71 13.82 -6.81
C ILE A 73 -11.52 13.40 -5.36
N LEU A 74 -10.99 12.20 -5.15
CA LEU A 74 -10.77 11.64 -3.82
C LEU A 74 -9.76 12.45 -2.99
N THR A 75 -8.72 13.01 -3.62
CA THR A 75 -7.76 13.87 -2.92
C THR A 75 -8.36 15.22 -2.53
N LYS A 76 -9.32 15.73 -3.30
CA LYS A 76 -10.06 16.98 -3.04
C LYS A 76 -11.37 16.80 -2.29
N LEU A 77 -11.73 15.57 -1.93
CA LEU A 77 -13.03 15.23 -1.35
C LEU A 77 -13.34 16.08 -0.10
N SER A 78 -12.35 16.26 0.77
CA SER A 78 -12.50 17.07 1.98
C SER A 78 -12.78 18.55 1.68
N ASP A 79 -12.15 19.10 0.64
CA ASP A 79 -12.35 20.49 0.22
C ASP A 79 -13.75 20.67 -0.37
N ILE A 80 -14.18 19.74 -1.23
CA ILE A 80 -15.52 19.72 -1.84
C ILE A 80 -16.59 19.65 -0.75
N LEU A 81 -16.46 18.74 0.21
CA LEU A 81 -17.43 18.61 1.30
C LEU A 81 -17.53 19.88 2.15
N SER A 82 -16.42 20.59 2.32
CA SER A 82 -16.37 21.86 3.05
C SER A 82 -17.09 22.98 2.30
N GLU A 83 -17.00 23.03 0.96
CA GLU A 83 -17.75 24.00 0.15
C GLU A 83 -19.27 23.81 0.21
N PHE A 84 -19.74 22.58 0.44
CA PHE A 84 -21.17 22.26 0.57
C PHE A 84 -21.70 22.32 2.02
N ASP A 85 -20.90 22.83 2.97
CA ASP A 85 -21.23 22.91 4.40
C ASP A 85 -21.60 21.54 5.02
N ILE A 86 -21.09 20.45 4.42
CA ILE A 86 -21.25 19.09 4.94
C ILE A 86 -20.19 18.89 6.02
N GLN A 87 -20.56 19.20 7.26
CA GLN A 87 -19.73 18.92 8.42
C GLN A 87 -19.75 17.43 8.71
N LEU A 88 -18.82 16.71 8.08
CA LEU A 88 -18.49 15.39 8.56
C LEU A 88 -17.82 15.55 9.92
N ASN A 89 -18.38 14.90 10.94
CA ASN A 89 -17.76 14.80 12.26
C ASN A 89 -16.54 13.87 12.13
N ILE A 90 -15.54 14.35 11.38
CA ILE A 90 -14.24 13.72 11.22
C ILE A 90 -13.63 13.90 12.59
N THR A 91 -13.84 12.91 13.46
CA THR A 91 -12.93 12.71 14.56
C THR A 91 -11.61 12.40 13.87
N ILE A 92 -10.83 13.45 13.64
CA ILE A 92 -9.41 13.33 13.34
C ILE A 92 -8.88 12.67 14.60
N SER A 93 -8.94 11.34 14.66
CA SER A 93 -8.10 10.60 15.56
C SER A 93 -6.72 10.97 15.05
N HIS A 94 -6.14 12.00 15.68
CA HIS A 94 -4.78 12.46 15.49
C HIS A 94 -3.86 11.31 15.91
N ARG A 95 -3.82 10.24 15.12
CA ARG A 95 -2.67 9.35 15.00
C ARG A 95 -1.79 9.78 13.83
N LEU A 96 -2.07 10.97 13.26
CA LEU A 96 -1.25 11.72 12.31
C LEU A 96 -0.66 12.97 13.00
N ASN A 97 -0.01 12.78 14.15
CA ASN A 97 0.89 13.78 14.71
C ASN A 97 2.29 13.17 14.77
N PHE A 98 3.08 13.38 13.71
CA PHE A 98 4.48 13.83 13.80
C PHE A 98 5.03 14.03 12.38
N VAL A 99 4.67 15.13 11.73
CA VAL A 99 5.55 15.75 10.73
C VAL A 99 6.47 16.67 11.52
N GLU A 100 7.43 16.08 12.21
CA GLU A 100 8.61 16.82 12.66
C GLU A 100 9.83 16.07 12.15
N LYS A 101 10.42 16.65 11.10
CA LYS A 101 11.85 16.55 10.75
C LYS A 101 12.51 15.18 10.58
N ASN A 102 11.76 14.08 10.54
CA ASN A 102 12.36 12.78 10.29
C ASN A 102 11.98 12.30 8.89
N GLU A 103 13.03 11.97 8.15
CA GLU A 103 13.12 11.56 6.74
C GLU A 103 12.42 10.21 6.45
N TYR A 104 11.21 10.01 6.98
CA TYR A 104 10.48 8.76 6.89
C TYR A 104 9.16 8.90 6.12
N LEU A 105 8.86 7.87 5.32
CA LEU A 105 7.72 7.86 4.41
C LEU A 105 6.39 7.81 5.18
N SER A 106 5.42 8.61 4.73
CA SER A 106 4.11 8.82 5.37
C SER A 106 3.17 7.61 5.38
N TRP A 107 3.51 6.53 4.68
CA TRP A 107 2.75 5.27 4.69
C TRP A 107 3.18 4.31 5.82
N PHE A 108 4.25 4.63 6.54
CA PHE A 108 4.66 3.90 7.74
C PHE A 108 3.89 4.44 8.96
N LEU A 109 3.38 3.53 9.80
CA LEU A 109 2.75 3.94 11.05
C LEU A 109 3.80 4.49 12.03
N ALA A 110 3.42 5.47 12.85
CA ALA A 110 4.33 6.10 13.81
C ALA A 110 5.02 5.10 14.76
N LYS A 111 4.29 4.06 15.18
CA LYS A 111 4.83 2.95 16.00
C LYS A 111 5.92 2.14 15.29
N ASP A 112 5.88 2.09 13.96
CA ASP A 112 6.78 1.31 13.13
C ASP A 112 8.00 2.16 12.70
N HIS A 113 7.92 3.50 12.81
CA HIS A 113 9.10 4.37 12.64
C HIS A 113 10.20 4.10 13.66
N HIS A 114 9.87 3.70 14.90
CA HIS A 114 10.87 3.33 15.90
C HIS A 114 11.66 2.07 15.51
N ILE A 115 11.15 1.25 14.60
CA ILE A 115 11.89 0.11 14.04
C ILE A 115 13.04 0.62 13.17
N LEU A 116 12.77 1.62 12.32
CA LEU A 116 13.76 2.24 11.45
C LEU A 116 14.70 3.17 12.22
N ALA A 117 14.20 3.90 13.22
CA ALA A 117 15.02 4.77 14.06
C ALA A 117 15.96 3.99 15.02
N ARG A 118 15.68 2.70 15.26
CA ARG A 118 16.60 1.77 15.95
C ARG A 118 17.62 1.10 15.04
N ILE A 119 17.59 1.37 13.73
CA ILE A 119 18.67 1.02 12.81
C ILE A 119 19.81 2.04 13.02
N ASP A 120 20.28 2.12 14.25
CA ASP A 120 21.66 2.51 14.48
C ASP A 120 22.44 1.24 14.11
N ASN A 121 23.22 1.29 13.03
CA ASN A 121 23.87 0.14 12.39
C ASN A 121 24.79 -0.69 13.31
N SER A 122 24.89 -0.33 14.58
CA SER A 122 25.77 -0.92 15.59
C SER A 122 25.10 -1.94 16.51
N ASN A 123 23.76 -2.00 16.63
CA ASN A 123 23.09 -2.78 17.70
C ASN A 123 21.83 -3.57 17.30
N LEU A 124 21.63 -3.87 16.01
CA LEU A 124 20.57 -4.80 15.61
C LEU A 124 20.97 -6.24 15.94
N LYS A 125 20.33 -6.83 16.96
CA LYS A 125 20.45 -8.26 17.24
C LYS A 125 19.65 -9.05 16.21
N GLN A 126 20.30 -9.31 15.07
CA GLN A 126 19.76 -10.12 13.99
C GLN A 126 19.52 -11.55 14.45
N ASN A 127 18.38 -12.12 14.05
CA ASN A 127 18.11 -13.53 14.28
C ASN A 127 18.79 -14.37 13.20
N VAL A 128 18.81 -13.88 11.96
CA VAL A 128 19.31 -14.57 10.78
C VAL A 128 19.90 -13.56 9.79
N VAL A 129 20.96 -13.97 9.08
CA VAL A 129 21.60 -13.20 8.00
C VAL A 129 21.58 -13.97 6.68
N VAL A 130 21.26 -13.26 5.61
CA VAL A 130 21.21 -13.74 4.24
C VAL A 130 22.29 -13.04 3.42
N ALA A 131 23.33 -13.77 3.05
CA ALA A 131 24.35 -13.27 2.13
C ALA A 131 24.33 -14.06 0.83
N LYS A 132 24.13 -13.35 -0.29
CA LYS A 132 24.03 -13.94 -1.63
C LYS A 132 25.32 -14.65 -2.05
N ASP A 133 26.45 -14.20 -1.54
CA ASP A 133 27.79 -14.79 -1.73
C ASP A 133 27.98 -16.10 -0.93
N GLY A 134 27.05 -16.41 -0.01
CA GLY A 134 27.11 -17.58 0.86
C GLY A 134 28.05 -17.41 2.07
N SER A 135 28.49 -16.18 2.37
CA SER A 135 29.36 -15.90 3.52
C SER A 135 28.64 -15.97 4.87
N ASP A 136 27.31 -16.02 4.86
CA ASP A 136 26.47 -16.01 6.07
C ASP A 136 25.50 -17.20 6.11
N GLN A 137 24.61 -17.19 7.11
CA GLN A 137 23.75 -18.30 7.49
C GLN A 137 22.86 -18.82 6.34
N PHE A 138 22.39 -17.94 5.46
CA PHE A 138 21.56 -18.35 4.32
C PHE A 138 21.95 -17.64 3.02
N LYS A 139 21.80 -18.34 1.90
CA LYS A 139 22.10 -17.80 0.56
C LYS A 139 20.93 -17.01 -0.05
N THR A 140 19.70 -17.32 0.37
CA THR A 140 18.48 -16.69 -0.18
C THR A 140 17.49 -16.42 0.94
N ILE A 141 16.73 -15.34 0.77
CA ILE A 141 15.69 -14.93 1.70
C ILE A 141 14.61 -16.01 1.86
N GLY A 142 14.31 -16.75 0.77
CA GLY A 142 13.34 -17.84 0.80
C GLY A 142 13.70 -18.95 1.77
N VAL A 143 14.99 -19.30 1.87
CA VAL A 143 15.46 -20.34 2.81
C VAL A 143 15.44 -19.83 4.25
N ALA A 144 15.87 -18.58 4.47
CA ALA A 144 15.79 -17.94 5.78
C ALA A 144 14.35 -17.87 6.30
N LEU A 145 13.39 -17.56 5.44
CA LEU A 145 11.96 -17.53 5.79
C LEU A 145 11.43 -18.90 6.21
N VAL A 146 11.85 -19.97 5.53
CA VAL A 146 11.45 -21.35 5.89
C VAL A 146 12.05 -21.79 7.22
N ALA A 147 13.25 -21.32 7.55
CA ALA A 147 13.92 -21.60 8.82
C ALA A 147 13.29 -20.88 10.03
N THR A 148 12.45 -19.87 9.78
CA THR A 148 11.74 -19.17 10.87
C THR A 148 10.64 -20.05 11.48
N LEU A 149 10.52 -20.01 12.82
CA LEU A 149 9.46 -20.70 13.54
C LEU A 149 8.09 -20.17 13.13
N LYS A 150 7.33 -20.97 12.37
CA LYS A 150 5.92 -20.70 12.08
C LYS A 150 5.14 -20.70 13.40
N ASN A 151 4.43 -19.60 13.69
CA ASN A 151 3.61 -19.35 14.90
C ASN A 151 4.35 -18.86 16.16
N SER A 152 5.54 -18.29 16.05
CA SER A 152 6.16 -17.62 17.20
C SER A 152 5.60 -16.20 17.39
N ASN A 153 5.20 -15.86 18.63
CA ASN A 153 4.88 -14.47 19.02
C ASN A 153 6.14 -13.59 19.18
N ILE A 154 7.31 -14.13 18.82
CA ILE A 154 8.60 -13.44 18.89
C ILE A 154 8.90 -12.87 17.52
N ARG A 155 9.31 -11.61 17.49
CA ARG A 155 9.73 -10.95 16.25
C ARG A 155 11.02 -11.59 15.74
N HIS A 156 11.03 -11.94 14.46
CA HIS A 156 12.17 -12.55 13.79
C HIS A 156 12.73 -11.57 12.76
N VAL A 157 13.95 -11.08 12.98
CA VAL A 157 14.63 -10.12 12.10
C VAL A 157 15.59 -10.87 11.18
N ILE A 158 15.39 -10.74 9.87
CA ILE A 158 16.27 -11.27 8.83
C ILE A 158 16.96 -10.08 8.16
N LEU A 159 18.29 -10.10 8.12
CA LEU A 159 19.11 -9.17 7.35
C LEU A 159 19.65 -9.83 6.08
#